data_AF-A0A2V3U757-F1
#
_entry.id   AF-A0A2V3U757-F1
#
_cell.length_a   1.000
_cell.length_b   1.000
_cell.length_c   1.000
_cell.angle_alpha   90.00
_cell.angle_beta   90.00
_cell.angle_gamma   90.00
#
_symmetry.space_group_name_H-M   'P 1'
#
loop_
_entity.id
_entity.type
_entity.pdbx_description
1 polymer ?
#
loop_
_entity_poly.entity_id
_entity_poly.type
_entity_poly.pdbx_seq_one_letter_code
_entity_poly.pdbx_strand_id
1 'polypeptide(L)'
;MKVALIQMKFARRFFYLHPERLMGMSIGAPGIVTLPDPTKPWWVGTGGMERIFDKTPDLDAMRKVPVEMVIGAQDIETWDVTVKPGSRNWMEGVNDPGETRVDRLRGLEKAFEAQGIAVRFDLVPGVEHAGGLVQEPVKAFLADVLARRSQVRAL
;
A
#
# COMPACT_ATOMS: atom_id res chain seq x y z
N MET A 1 -3.67 2.40 20.96
CA MET A 1 -4.79 2.27 20.00
C MET A 1 -4.22 1.72 18.69
N LYS A 2 -4.69 0.56 18.20
CA LYS A 2 -4.27 0.02 16.90
C LYS A 2 -5.34 0.37 15.85
N VAL A 3 -4.93 0.91 14.71
CA VAL A 3 -5.83 1.48 13.68
C VAL A 3 -5.90 0.55 12.46
N ALA A 4 -7.03 0.53 11.76
CA ALA A 4 -7.14 0.00 10.40
C ALA A 4 -7.27 1.20 9.44
N LEU A 5 -6.44 1.26 8.40
CA LEU A 5 -6.37 2.39 7.47
C LEU A 5 -6.88 2.00 6.08
N ILE A 6 -7.64 2.90 5.45
CA ILE A 6 -8.14 2.82 4.06
C ILE A 6 -7.69 4.11 3.33
N GLN A 7 -6.91 3.98 2.24
CA GLN A 7 -6.44 5.06 1.31
C GLN A 7 -5.52 6.17 1.90
N MET A 8 -4.64 6.94 1.24
CA MET A 8 -3.94 7.04 -0.07
C MET A 8 -2.62 7.80 0.24
N LYS A 9 -1.43 7.33 -0.20
CA LYS A 9 -0.06 7.74 0.27
C LYS A 9 0.21 7.61 1.78
N PHE A 10 -0.60 8.21 2.65
CA PHE A 10 -0.40 8.29 4.10
C PHE A 10 -0.35 6.91 4.76
N ALA A 11 -1.32 6.03 4.49
CA ALA A 11 -1.42 4.73 5.15
C ALA A 11 -0.13 3.89 5.03
N ARG A 12 0.50 3.88 3.85
CA ARG A 12 1.76 3.15 3.62
C ARG A 12 2.96 3.81 4.30
N ARG A 13 3.04 5.13 4.27
CA ARG A 13 4.12 5.85 4.97
C ARG A 13 4.00 5.67 6.48
N PHE A 14 2.77 5.66 7.00
CA PHE A 14 2.50 5.29 8.38
C PHE A 14 2.87 3.83 8.65
N PHE A 15 2.56 2.91 7.73
CA PHE A 15 2.96 1.51 7.84
C PHE A 15 4.48 1.32 7.90
N TYR A 16 5.27 2.06 7.12
CA TYR A 16 6.73 2.01 7.20
C TYR A 16 7.29 2.56 8.51
N LEU A 17 6.62 3.54 9.12
CA LEU A 17 7.11 4.20 10.35
C LEU A 17 6.60 3.55 11.64
N HIS A 18 5.39 2.99 11.59
CA HIS A 18 4.59 2.57 12.74
C HIS A 18 3.78 1.28 12.50
N PRO A 19 4.37 0.19 11.99
CA PRO A 19 3.63 -1.06 11.76
C PRO A 19 3.02 -1.62 13.06
N GLU A 20 3.65 -1.38 14.22
CA GLU A 20 3.18 -1.81 15.54
C GLU A 20 1.81 -1.22 15.94
N ARG A 21 1.42 -0.11 15.29
CA ARG A 21 0.16 0.60 15.53
C ARG A 21 -0.96 0.15 14.61
N LEU A 22 -0.73 -0.81 13.72
CA LEU A 22 -1.74 -1.29 12.78
C LEU A 22 -2.31 -2.64 13.19
N MET A 23 -3.61 -2.83 12.94
CA MET A 23 -4.25 -4.15 12.98
C MET A 23 -4.25 -4.82 11.61
N GLY A 24 -4.29 -3.99 10.56
CA GLY A 24 -4.30 -4.36 9.16
C GLY A 24 -4.29 -3.08 8.33
N MET A 25 -3.98 -3.20 7.05
CA MET A 25 -3.91 -2.07 6.11
C MET A 25 -4.57 -2.45 4.79
N SER A 26 -5.50 -1.63 4.31
CA SER A 26 -6.08 -1.75 2.97
C SER A 26 -5.61 -0.61 2.07
N ILE A 27 -5.07 -0.95 0.89
CA ILE A 27 -4.53 -0.03 -0.10
C ILE A 27 -5.40 -0.11 -1.36
N GLY A 28 -6.11 0.97 -1.68
CA GLY A 28 -6.89 1.04 -2.92
C GLY A 28 -6.20 1.85 -4.01
N ALA A 29 -6.08 1.30 -5.22
CA ALA A 29 -5.79 2.03 -6.47
C ALA A 29 -4.90 3.30 -6.38
N PRO A 30 -3.66 3.22 -5.86
CA PRO A 30 -2.84 4.40 -5.66
C PRO A 30 -2.23 4.89 -6.98
N GLY A 31 -2.48 6.15 -7.32
CA GLY A 31 -1.87 6.77 -8.49
C GLY A 31 -0.34 6.90 -8.38
N ILE A 32 0.26 6.89 -7.18
CA ILE A 32 1.72 6.84 -7.00
C ILE A 32 2.04 5.97 -5.78
N VAL A 33 3.11 5.19 -5.83
CA VAL A 33 3.54 4.28 -4.75
C VAL A 33 4.91 4.69 -4.19
N THR A 34 5.15 4.36 -2.91
CA THR A 34 6.48 4.38 -2.30
C THR A 34 6.85 2.93 -2.08
N LEU A 35 7.87 2.43 -2.78
CA LEU A 35 8.30 1.03 -2.68
C LEU A 35 9.09 0.80 -1.38
N PRO A 36 9.04 -0.40 -0.77
CA PRO A 36 9.89 -0.78 0.37
C PRO A 36 11.32 -1.09 -0.10
N ASP A 37 11.94 -0.13 -0.80
CA ASP A 37 13.24 -0.28 -1.45
C ASP A 37 14.23 0.75 -0.87
N PRO A 38 15.21 0.32 -0.05
CA PRO A 38 16.17 1.24 0.57
C PRO A 38 17.20 1.80 -0.43
N THR A 39 17.31 1.24 -1.64
CA THR A 39 18.23 1.72 -2.67
C THR A 39 17.68 2.95 -3.41
N LYS A 40 16.36 3.16 -3.36
CA LYS A 40 15.69 4.33 -3.95
C LYS A 40 15.45 5.41 -2.89
N PRO A 41 15.71 6.69 -3.21
CA PRO A 41 15.56 7.77 -2.24
C PRO A 41 14.10 7.94 -1.80
N TRP A 42 13.91 8.40 -0.57
CA TRP A 42 12.62 8.86 -0.11
C TRP A 42 12.16 10.04 -0.99
N TRP A 43 10.94 10.01 -1.55
CA TRP A 43 9.81 9.15 -1.20
C TRP A 43 9.45 8.12 -2.27
N VAL A 44 10.27 7.92 -3.31
CA VAL A 44 10.06 6.88 -4.32
C VAL A 44 10.34 5.48 -3.72
N GLY A 45 11.37 5.40 -2.87
CA GLY A 45 11.66 4.24 -2.02
C GLY A 45 11.73 4.61 -0.54
N THR A 46 12.45 3.80 0.24
CA THR A 46 12.69 3.97 1.69
C THR A 46 14.10 4.46 2.02
N GLY A 47 14.94 4.72 1.02
CA GLY A 47 16.29 5.24 1.20
C GLY A 47 16.31 6.61 1.89
N GLY A 48 17.15 6.76 2.92
CA GLY A 48 17.29 8.02 3.66
C GLY A 48 16.15 8.33 4.63
N MET A 49 15.22 7.40 4.87
CA MET A 49 14.15 7.55 5.87
C MET A 49 14.69 7.81 7.29
N GLU A 50 15.76 7.13 7.69
CA GLU A 50 16.35 7.29 9.02
C GLU A 50 16.74 8.75 9.31
N ARG A 51 17.37 9.43 8.35
CA ARG A 51 17.72 10.84 8.48
C ARG A 51 16.51 11.77 8.63
N ILE A 52 15.38 11.41 8.02
CA ILE A 52 14.17 12.26 7.97
C ILE A 52 13.27 12.01 9.18
N PHE A 53 13.17 10.75 9.62
CA PHE A 53 12.17 10.29 10.59
C PHE A 53 12.76 9.61 11.83
N ASP A 54 14.09 9.51 11.92
CA ASP A 54 14.81 8.78 12.97
C ASP A 54 14.38 7.29 13.06
N LYS A 55 13.98 6.74 11.90
CA LYS A 55 13.37 5.41 11.78
C LYS A 55 13.72 4.76 10.45
N THR A 56 14.10 3.49 10.51
CA THR A 56 14.12 2.56 9.38
C THR A 56 12.85 1.69 9.39
N PRO A 57 12.35 1.22 8.24
CA PRO A 57 11.25 0.26 8.21
C PRO A 57 11.59 -1.02 8.99
N ASP A 58 10.77 -1.36 9.99
CA ASP A 58 10.87 -2.62 10.73
C ASP A 58 10.13 -3.72 9.95
N LEU A 59 10.88 -4.45 9.12
CA LEU A 59 10.32 -5.50 8.26
C LEU A 59 9.67 -6.62 9.07
N ASP A 60 10.20 -6.97 10.25
CA ASP A 60 9.63 -8.03 11.09
C ASP A 60 8.30 -7.63 11.69
N ALA A 61 8.14 -6.36 12.10
CA ALA A 61 6.85 -5.84 12.50
C ALA A 61 5.90 -5.70 11.31
N MET A 62 6.39 -5.26 10.15
CA MET A 62 5.57 -5.12 8.95
C MET A 62 4.97 -6.45 8.47
N ARG A 63 5.76 -7.54 8.48
CA ARG A 63 5.31 -8.90 8.12
C ARG A 63 4.14 -9.40 8.97
N LYS A 64 3.96 -8.85 10.17
CA LYS A 64 2.87 -9.22 11.10
C LYS A 64 1.57 -8.46 10.84
N VAL A 65 1.57 -7.46 9.95
CA VAL A 65 0.39 -6.66 9.62
C VAL A 65 -0.28 -7.28 8.39
N PRO A 66 -1.55 -7.73 8.49
CA PRO A 66 -2.33 -8.10 7.33
C PRO A 66 -2.44 -6.94 6.33
N VAL A 67 -2.18 -7.20 5.06
CA VAL A 67 -2.28 -6.20 3.99
C VAL A 67 -3.29 -6.65 2.94
N GLU A 68 -4.19 -5.76 2.56
CA GLU A 68 -5.03 -5.86 1.38
C GLU A 68 -4.61 -4.81 0.36
N MET A 69 -4.59 -5.21 -0.91
CA MET A 69 -4.48 -4.36 -2.07
C MET A 69 -5.71 -4.57 -2.94
N VAL A 70 -6.52 -3.54 -3.12
CA VAL A 70 -7.81 -3.61 -3.82
C VAL A 70 -7.87 -2.63 -4.99
N ILE A 71 -8.39 -3.07 -6.13
CA ILE A 71 -8.53 -2.20 -7.30
C ILE A 71 -9.64 -2.69 -8.23
N GLY A 72 -10.26 -1.75 -8.95
CA GLY A 72 -11.16 -2.06 -10.05
C GLY A 72 -10.38 -2.60 -11.26
N ALA A 73 -10.87 -3.68 -11.87
CA ALA A 73 -10.20 -4.31 -13.01
C ALA A 73 -10.08 -3.43 -14.26
N GLN A 74 -10.91 -2.38 -14.35
CA GLN A 74 -10.94 -1.43 -15.45
C GLN A 74 -10.27 -0.09 -15.11
N ASP A 75 -9.52 -0.02 -14.00
CA ASP A 75 -8.71 1.16 -13.64
C ASP A 75 -7.38 1.18 -14.44
N ILE A 76 -7.52 1.25 -15.77
CA ILE A 76 -6.45 1.08 -16.76
C ILE A 76 -6.04 2.41 -17.42
N GLU A 77 -6.60 3.53 -16.98
CA GLU A 77 -6.27 4.85 -17.49
C GLU A 77 -4.84 5.26 -17.10
N THR A 78 -4.10 5.85 -18.06
CA THR A 78 -2.67 6.19 -17.91
C THR A 78 -2.41 7.70 -17.75
N TRP A 79 -3.37 8.53 -18.16
CA TRP A 79 -3.19 9.98 -18.32
C TRP A 79 -3.11 10.73 -17.00
N ASP A 80 -3.70 10.22 -15.92
CA ASP A 80 -3.74 10.86 -14.60
C ASP A 80 -2.71 10.30 -13.60
N VAL A 81 -2.05 9.19 -13.93
CA VAL A 81 -1.02 8.56 -13.09
C VAL A 81 0.40 8.90 -13.48
N THR A 82 0.65 9.19 -14.76
CA THR A 82 1.99 9.50 -15.24
C THR A 82 2.48 10.82 -14.67
N VAL A 83 3.50 10.77 -13.81
CA VAL A 83 4.11 11.98 -13.23
C VAL A 83 5.15 12.49 -14.22
N LYS A 84 4.99 13.71 -14.73
CA LYS A 84 5.91 14.29 -15.72
C LYS A 84 7.08 15.02 -15.06
N PRO A 85 8.26 15.09 -15.70
CA PRO A 85 9.34 15.99 -15.29
C PRO A 85 8.84 17.40 -15.02
N GLY A 86 9.29 18.00 -13.92
CA GLY A 86 8.84 19.32 -13.46
C GLY A 86 7.55 19.34 -12.64
N SER A 87 6.84 18.21 -12.51
CA SER A 87 5.70 18.12 -11.58
C SER A 87 6.16 18.20 -10.13
N ARG A 88 5.30 18.71 -9.22
CA ARG A 88 5.59 18.74 -7.76
C ARG A 88 5.95 17.36 -7.18
N ASN A 89 5.40 16.30 -7.75
CA ASN A 89 5.66 14.91 -7.32
C ASN A 89 6.76 14.22 -8.17
N TRP A 90 7.47 14.94 -9.03
CA TRP A 90 8.50 14.34 -9.87
C TRP A 90 9.74 13.97 -9.06
N MET A 91 10.20 12.75 -9.26
CA MET A 91 11.51 12.24 -8.86
C MET A 91 11.84 11.10 -9.82
N GLU A 92 13.11 10.92 -10.14
CA GLU A 92 13.55 9.78 -10.96
C GLU A 92 13.06 8.47 -10.34
N GLY A 93 12.54 7.57 -11.18
CA GLY A 93 11.97 6.29 -10.75
C GLY A 93 10.50 6.31 -10.29
N VAL A 94 9.84 7.48 -10.24
CA VAL A 94 8.44 7.59 -9.75
C VAL A 94 7.42 6.81 -10.58
N ASN A 95 7.71 6.58 -11.87
CA ASN A 95 6.83 5.85 -12.78
C ASN A 95 7.25 4.38 -13.00
N ASP A 96 8.40 3.94 -12.48
CA ASP A 96 8.89 2.55 -12.62
C ASP A 96 7.88 1.47 -12.21
N PRO A 97 7.03 1.67 -11.18
CA PRO A 97 6.10 0.63 -10.76
C PRO A 97 5.00 0.32 -11.79
N GLY A 98 4.83 1.14 -12.83
CA GLY A 98 3.92 0.84 -13.94
C GLY A 98 3.19 2.04 -14.53
N GLU A 99 2.53 1.80 -15.66
CA GLU A 99 1.83 2.82 -16.46
C GLU A 99 0.39 3.06 -15.99
N THR A 100 -0.28 2.04 -15.45
CA THR A 100 -1.64 2.14 -14.89
C THR A 100 -1.66 2.02 -13.36
N ARG A 101 -2.79 2.31 -12.72
CA ARG A 101 -2.95 2.04 -11.28
C ARG A 101 -2.88 0.55 -10.96
N VAL A 102 -3.38 -0.29 -11.87
CA VAL A 102 -3.28 -1.75 -11.78
C VAL A 102 -1.82 -2.18 -11.77
N ASP A 103 -1.03 -1.70 -12.73
CA ASP A 103 0.39 -2.04 -12.80
C ASP A 103 1.13 -1.58 -11.54
N ARG A 104 0.88 -0.34 -11.10
CA ARG A 104 1.52 0.22 -9.89
C ARG A 104 1.17 -0.57 -8.63
N LEU A 105 -0.08 -1.04 -8.50
CA LEU A 105 -0.49 -1.85 -7.37
C LEU A 105 0.13 -3.25 -7.43
N ARG A 106 0.24 -3.85 -8.62
CA ARG A 106 0.96 -5.13 -8.86
C ARG A 106 2.47 -5.00 -8.61
N GLY A 107 3.07 -3.88 -8.99
CA GLY A 107 4.47 -3.59 -8.70
C GLY A 107 4.73 -3.47 -7.19
N LEU A 108 3.79 -2.83 -6.47
CA LEU A 108 3.85 -2.75 -5.02
C LEU A 108 3.62 -4.10 -4.34
N GLU A 109 2.67 -4.90 -4.81
CA GLU A 109 2.43 -6.28 -4.36
C GLU A 109 3.72 -7.09 -4.44
N LYS A 110 4.35 -7.16 -5.62
CA LYS A 110 5.62 -7.85 -5.82
C LYS A 110 6.72 -7.35 -4.90
N ALA A 111 6.80 -6.03 -4.69
CA ALA A 111 7.80 -5.45 -3.80
C ALA A 111 7.55 -5.80 -2.32
N PHE A 112 6.29 -5.96 -1.91
CA PHE A 112 5.92 -6.39 -0.55
C PHE A 112 6.22 -7.87 -0.36
N GLU A 113 5.85 -8.71 -1.33
CA GLU A 113 6.11 -10.14 -1.32
C GLU A 113 7.61 -10.45 -1.29
N ALA A 114 8.42 -9.69 -2.03
CA ALA A 114 9.88 -9.79 -1.99
C ALA A 114 10.48 -9.51 -0.60
N GLN A 115 9.76 -8.78 0.27
CA GLN A 115 10.14 -8.53 1.66
C GLN A 115 9.50 -9.53 2.64
N GLY A 116 8.75 -10.53 2.15
CA GLY A 116 8.02 -11.51 2.95
C GLY A 116 6.71 -10.98 3.55
N ILE A 117 6.20 -9.85 3.05
CA ILE A 117 4.93 -9.28 3.51
C ILE A 117 3.81 -9.89 2.66
N ALA A 118 2.96 -10.70 3.29
CA ALA A 118 1.82 -11.32 2.61
C ALA A 118 0.77 -10.26 2.23
N VAL A 119 0.31 -10.32 0.98
CA VAL A 119 -0.70 -9.42 0.43
C VAL A 119 -1.92 -10.22 -0.01
N ARG A 120 -3.10 -9.80 0.42
CA ARG A 120 -4.38 -10.17 -0.20
C ARG A 120 -4.63 -9.19 -1.34
N PHE A 121 -4.77 -9.68 -2.57
CA PHE A 121 -5.04 -8.84 -3.73
C PHE A 121 -6.45 -9.05 -4.26
N ASP A 122 -7.31 -8.04 -4.15
CA ASP A 122 -8.69 -8.08 -4.62
C ASP A 122 -8.84 -7.24 -5.91
N LEU A 123 -9.12 -7.92 -7.01
CA LEU A 123 -9.41 -7.32 -8.30
C LEU A 123 -10.94 -7.34 -8.53
N VAL A 124 -11.57 -6.18 -8.60
CA VAL A 124 -13.04 -6.06 -8.70
C VAL A 124 -13.47 -5.94 -10.17
N PRO A 125 -14.16 -6.95 -10.75
CA PRO A 125 -14.53 -6.94 -12.17
C PRO A 125 -15.49 -5.78 -12.50
N GLY A 126 -15.29 -5.16 -13.67
CA GLY A 126 -16.19 -4.12 -14.20
C GLY A 126 -16.14 -2.77 -13.47
N VAL A 127 -15.19 -2.58 -12.56
CA VAL A 127 -15.01 -1.33 -11.81
C VAL A 127 -13.79 -0.57 -12.34
N GLU A 128 -13.94 0.72 -12.60
CA GLU A 128 -12.86 1.66 -12.97
C GLU A 128 -12.26 2.30 -11.71
N HIS A 129 -11.85 3.58 -11.77
CA HIS A 129 -11.34 4.32 -10.61
C HIS A 129 -12.45 4.80 -9.65
N ALA A 130 -13.24 3.89 -9.11
CA ALA A 130 -14.42 4.19 -8.29
C ALA A 130 -14.33 3.57 -6.88
N GLY A 131 -13.77 4.34 -5.93
CA GLY A 131 -13.54 3.87 -4.55
C GLY A 131 -14.78 3.41 -3.77
N GLY A 132 -15.99 3.86 -4.15
CA GLY A 132 -17.24 3.38 -3.57
C GLY A 132 -17.61 1.95 -3.98
N LEU A 133 -17.15 1.49 -5.15
CA LEU A 133 -17.50 0.18 -5.70
C LEU A 133 -16.56 -0.95 -5.24
N VAL A 134 -15.47 -0.61 -4.54
CA VAL A 134 -14.53 -1.59 -3.97
C VAL A 134 -14.74 -1.80 -2.46
N GLN A 135 -15.81 -1.28 -1.88
CA GLN A 135 -16.02 -1.30 -0.42
C GLN A 135 -16.27 -2.70 0.14
N GLU A 136 -16.94 -3.57 -0.61
CA GLU A 136 -17.28 -4.92 -0.14
C GLU A 136 -16.04 -5.79 0.16
N PRO A 137 -15.04 -5.94 -0.73
CA PRO A 137 -13.80 -6.65 -0.39
C PRO A 137 -13.08 -6.01 0.80
N VAL A 138 -13.03 -4.67 0.88
CA VAL A 138 -12.40 -3.95 2.00
C VAL A 138 -13.08 -4.29 3.33
N LYS A 139 -14.42 -4.26 3.38
CA LYS A 139 -15.18 -4.64 4.58
C LYS A 139 -14.92 -6.09 4.97
N ALA A 140 -14.88 -7.00 3.99
CA ALA A 140 -14.59 -8.41 4.23
C ALA A 140 -13.19 -8.59 4.83
N PHE A 141 -12.16 -7.95 4.26
CA PHE A 141 -10.81 -7.96 4.79
C PHE A 141 -10.75 -7.42 6.23
N LEU A 142 -11.39 -6.27 6.49
CA LEU A 142 -11.39 -5.68 7.83
C LEU A 142 -12.14 -6.54 8.84
N ALA A 143 -13.24 -7.18 8.45
CA ALA A 143 -13.97 -8.13 9.29
C ALA A 143 -13.07 -9.33 9.66
N ASP A 144 -12.34 -9.89 8.69
CA ASP A 144 -11.38 -10.98 8.94
C ASP A 144 -10.27 -10.56 9.91
N VAL A 145 -9.72 -9.36 9.75
CA VAL A 145 -8.69 -8.80 10.64
C VAL A 145 -9.23 -8.67 12.07
N LEU A 146 -10.46 -8.18 12.24
CA LEU A 146 -11.08 -8.03 13.54
C LEU A 146 -11.41 -9.37 14.20
N ALA A 147 -11.91 -10.35 13.42
CA ALA A 147 -12.22 -11.68 13.90
C ALA A 147 -10.97 -12.44 14.37
N ARG A 148 -9.87 -12.38 13.64
CA ARG A 148 -8.60 -12.99 14.06
C ARG A 148 -8.09 -12.38 15.37
N ARG A 149 -8.26 -11.07 15.55
CA ARG A 149 -7.84 -10.39 16.78
C ARG A 149 -8.67 -10.77 17.99
N SER A 150 -9.99 -10.93 17.84
CA SER A 150 -10.85 -11.34 18.95
C SER A 150 -10.50 -12.76 19.42
N GLN A 151 -10.18 -13.66 18.50
CA GLN A 151 -9.73 -15.03 18.81
C GLN A 151 -8.41 -15.03 19.59
N VAL A 152 -7.40 -14.24 19.19
CA VAL A 152 -6.12 -14.15 19.92
C VAL A 152 -6.30 -13.59 21.34
N ARG A 153 -7.29 -12.73 21.58
CA ARG A 153 -7.58 -12.19 22.92
C ARG A 153 -8.34 -13.14 23.85
N ALA A 154 -8.95 -14.18 23.29
CA ALA A 154 -9.73 -15.17 24.05
C ALA A 154 -8.87 -16.35 24.55
N LEU A 155 -7.60 -16.42 24.13
CA LEU A 155 -6.59 -17.38 24.56
C LEU A 155 -5.66 -16.74 25.59
#